data_AF-A0A0F2NY43-F1
#
_entry.id   AF-A0A0F2NY43-F1
#
_cell.length_a   1.000
_cell.length_b   1.000
_cell.length_c   1.000
_cell.angle_alpha   90.00
_cell.angle_beta   90.00
_cell.angle_gamma   90.00
#
_symmetry.space_group_name_H-M   'P 1'
#
loop_
_entity.id
_entity.type
_entity.pdbx_description
1 polymer ?
#
loop_
_entity_poly.entity_id
_entity_poly.type
_entity_poly.pdbx_seq_one_letter_code
_entity_poly.pdbx_strand_id
1 'polypeptide(L)'
;MKKITRILFIALFITGVSTQAYAQKKEKKEKKEKEAKTLVKPDAVGHAATDDYVNSSFKLYEKNQEITKTLANPTDNVDDLGSVKSDLEAQSKEAAQLLGKSSDVLTEAKSITPKTNSLKAVKAVNEATKALNETQKAIPGQLEQIKNQESK
;
A
#
# COMPACT_ATOMS: atom_id res chain seq x y z
N MET A 1 -28.53 24.76 16.08
CA MET A 1 -27.40 24.98 15.15
C MET A 1 -26.47 23.77 15.21
N LYS A 2 -26.47 22.91 14.18
CA LYS A 2 -25.55 21.77 14.04
C LYS A 2 -24.57 22.08 12.92
N LYS A 3 -23.27 22.17 13.21
CA LYS A 3 -22.22 22.44 12.23
C LYS A 3 -21.84 21.10 11.58
N ILE A 4 -22.12 20.95 10.29
CA ILE A 4 -21.65 19.84 9.46
C ILE A 4 -20.31 20.28 8.87
N THR A 5 -19.21 19.76 9.39
CA THR A 5 -17.88 19.98 8.82
C THR A 5 -17.76 19.13 7.55
N ARG A 6 -17.88 19.79 6.39
CA ARG A 6 -17.62 19.19 5.08
C ARG A 6 -16.11 18.96 4.94
N ILE A 7 -15.70 17.70 4.83
CA ILE A 7 -14.32 17.33 4.49
C ILE A 7 -14.16 17.54 2.98
N LEU A 8 -13.26 18.45 2.60
CA LEU A 8 -12.95 18.83 1.24
C LEU A 8 -12.04 17.75 0.62
N PHE A 9 -12.54 17.01 -0.39
CA PHE A 9 -11.70 16.16 -1.24
C PHE A 9 -10.88 17.06 -2.17
N ILE A 10 -9.56 17.11 -1.97
CA ILE A 10 -8.64 17.76 -2.91
C ILE A 10 -8.37 16.75 -4.04
N ALA A 11 -9.06 16.93 -5.15
CA ALA A 11 -8.75 16.25 -6.41
C ALA A 11 -7.44 16.82 -6.99
N LEU A 12 -6.35 16.06 -6.93
CA LEU A 12 -5.12 16.37 -7.66
C LEU A 12 -5.30 15.99 -9.13
N PHE A 13 -5.86 16.93 -9.90
CA PHE A 13 -5.73 16.96 -11.36
C PHE A 13 -4.29 17.35 -11.71
N ILE A 14 -3.52 16.43 -12.30
CA ILE A 14 -2.33 16.78 -13.08
C ILE A 14 -2.65 16.52 -14.55
N THR A 15 -3.16 17.55 -15.21
CA THR A 15 -3.20 17.67 -16.66
C THR A 15 -1.78 17.91 -17.17
N GLY A 16 -1.15 16.87 -17.71
CA GLY A 16 -0.03 17.00 -18.63
C GLY A 16 -0.56 17.20 -20.05
N VAL A 17 -0.72 18.45 -20.46
CA VAL A 17 -0.98 18.83 -21.86
C VAL A 17 0.31 18.66 -22.66
N SER A 18 0.36 17.68 -23.54
CA SER A 18 1.14 17.78 -24.78
C SER A 18 0.21 17.39 -25.93
N THR A 19 -0.17 18.40 -26.69
CA THR A 19 -1.04 18.36 -27.87
C THR A 19 -0.55 17.35 -28.91
N GLN A 20 -1.42 16.45 -29.34
CA GLN A 20 -1.24 15.68 -30.56
C GLN A 20 -1.52 16.61 -31.76
N ALA A 21 -0.48 16.99 -32.49
CA ALA A 21 -0.64 17.37 -33.90
C ALA A 21 -0.68 16.06 -34.71
N TYR A 22 -1.89 15.69 -35.10
CA TYR A 22 -2.28 14.95 -36.30
C TYR A 22 -1.41 13.78 -36.79
N ALA A 23 -2.02 12.59 -36.67
CA ALA A 23 -2.11 11.57 -37.72
C ALA A 23 -0.79 11.02 -38.31
N GLN A 24 -0.31 9.91 -37.74
CA GLN A 24 0.17 8.81 -38.59
C GLN A 24 0.16 7.46 -37.87
N LYS A 25 -0.62 6.55 -38.46
CA LYS A 25 -0.51 5.08 -38.45
C LYS A 25 -0.49 4.36 -37.09
N LYS A 26 -1.60 3.63 -36.89
CA LYS A 26 -1.71 2.28 -36.32
C LYS A 26 -0.35 1.62 -36.06
N GLU A 27 0.05 1.58 -34.79
CA GLU A 27 0.81 0.47 -34.24
C GLU A 27 0.47 0.36 -32.75
N LYS A 28 0.00 -0.83 -32.37
CA LYS A 28 -0.23 -1.25 -30.99
C LYS A 28 1.02 -0.92 -30.16
N LYS A 29 0.96 0.13 -29.34
CA LYS A 29 1.74 0.16 -28.10
C LYS A 29 0.81 -0.26 -26.99
N GLU A 30 0.77 -1.56 -26.77
CA GLU A 30 0.43 -2.14 -25.49
C GLU A 30 1.00 -1.24 -24.41
N LYS A 31 0.13 -0.63 -23.61
CA LYS A 31 0.52 -0.20 -22.28
C LYS A 31 1.02 -1.48 -21.62
N LYS A 32 2.35 -1.69 -21.62
CA LYS A 32 2.98 -2.49 -20.58
C LYS A 32 2.52 -1.83 -19.29
N GLU A 33 1.46 -2.36 -18.69
CA GLU A 33 1.31 -2.34 -17.25
C GLU A 33 2.71 -2.63 -16.73
N LYS A 34 3.36 -1.60 -16.18
CA LYS A 34 4.48 -1.85 -15.30
C LYS A 34 3.84 -2.66 -14.19
N GLU A 35 3.98 -3.97 -14.26
CA GLU A 35 3.70 -4.86 -13.14
C GLU A 35 4.25 -4.13 -11.91
N ALA A 36 3.36 -3.78 -11.00
CA ALA A 36 3.73 -3.04 -9.80
C ALA A 36 4.79 -3.89 -9.11
N LYS A 37 6.06 -3.46 -9.19
CA LYS A 37 7.19 -4.25 -8.71
C LYS A 37 6.97 -4.44 -7.23
N THR A 38 6.67 -5.68 -6.83
CA THR A 38 6.39 -6.03 -5.44
C THR A 38 7.52 -5.52 -4.56
N LEU A 39 7.16 -4.89 -3.45
CA LEU A 39 8.16 -4.36 -2.52
C LEU A 39 8.90 -5.55 -1.89
N VAL A 40 10.22 -5.41 -1.81
CA VAL A 40 11.08 -6.44 -1.20
C VAL A 40 11.35 -6.02 0.23
N LYS A 41 11.10 -6.94 1.16
CA LYS A 41 11.38 -6.75 2.58
C LYS A 41 12.89 -6.52 2.79
N PRO A 42 13.29 -5.44 3.48
CA PRO A 42 14.68 -5.23 3.88
C PRO A 42 15.20 -6.33 4.81
N ASP A 43 16.49 -6.63 4.72
CA ASP A 43 17.18 -7.47 5.71
C ASP A 43 17.13 -6.83 7.11
N ALA A 44 17.19 -7.69 8.14
CA ALA A 44 17.25 -7.23 9.53
C ALA A 44 18.47 -6.33 9.76
N VAL A 45 18.25 -5.21 10.45
CA VAL A 45 19.29 -4.21 10.73
C VAL A 45 19.90 -4.38 12.13
N GLY A 46 19.36 -5.30 12.94
CA GLY A 46 19.85 -5.59 14.29
C GLY A 46 19.40 -4.56 15.32
N HIS A 47 18.30 -3.86 15.05
CA HIS A 47 17.69 -2.89 15.95
C HIS A 47 16.23 -3.27 16.16
N ALA A 48 15.91 -3.80 17.35
CA ALA A 48 14.64 -4.46 17.64
C ALA A 48 13.41 -3.64 17.20
N ALA A 49 13.31 -2.36 17.60
CA ALA A 49 12.16 -1.53 17.23
C ALA A 49 12.03 -1.33 15.71
N THR A 50 13.15 -1.24 15.00
CA THR A 50 13.14 -1.13 13.53
C THR A 50 12.76 -2.45 12.89
N ASP A 51 13.37 -3.56 13.35
CA ASP A 51 13.13 -4.89 12.79
C ASP A 51 11.67 -5.33 13.03
N ASP A 52 11.11 -5.06 14.21
CA ASP A 52 9.71 -5.34 14.54
C ASP A 52 8.75 -4.51 13.68
N TYR A 53 9.06 -3.23 13.48
CA TYR A 53 8.28 -2.36 12.60
C TYR A 53 8.30 -2.83 11.15
N VAL A 54 9.48 -3.20 10.63
CA VAL A 54 9.64 -3.77 9.28
C VAL A 54 8.88 -5.08 9.15
N ASN A 55 9.05 -6.00 10.09
CA ASN A 55 8.38 -7.31 10.09
C ASN A 55 6.86 -7.17 10.07
N SER A 56 6.31 -6.33 10.95
CA SER A 56 4.86 -6.11 11.03
C SER A 56 4.32 -5.47 9.76
N SER A 57 5.02 -4.47 9.23
CA SER A 57 4.63 -3.77 8.00
C SER A 57 4.62 -4.69 6.77
N PHE A 58 5.67 -5.49 6.61
CA PHE A 58 5.77 -6.40 5.48
C PHE A 58 4.86 -7.61 5.60
N LYS A 59 4.62 -8.13 6.82
CA LYS A 59 3.61 -9.18 7.03
C LYS A 59 2.22 -8.72 6.59
N LEU A 60 1.85 -7.48 6.93
CA LEU A 60 0.58 -6.90 6.53
C LEU A 60 0.50 -6.71 5.00
N TYR A 61 1.58 -6.20 4.40
CA TYR A 61 1.70 -6.03 2.96
C TYR A 61 1.59 -7.36 2.20
N GLU A 62 2.33 -8.38 2.61
CA GLU A 62 2.31 -9.71 2.00
C GLU A 62 0.91 -10.33 2.05
N LYS A 63 0.25 -10.27 3.21
CA LYS A 63 -1.14 -10.71 3.37
C LYS A 63 -2.10 -9.95 2.44
N ASN A 64 -1.92 -8.63 2.29
CA ASN A 64 -2.71 -7.84 1.37
C ASN A 64 -2.47 -8.21 -0.11
N GLN A 65 -1.23 -8.53 -0.48
CA GLN A 65 -0.90 -9.00 -1.83
C GLN A 65 -1.55 -10.35 -2.13
N GLU A 66 -1.65 -11.26 -1.15
CA GLU A 66 -2.38 -12.52 -1.30
C GLU A 66 -3.87 -12.31 -1.56
N ILE A 67 -4.52 -11.38 -0.84
CA ILE A 67 -5.91 -11.01 -1.12
C ILE A 67 -6.05 -10.40 -2.52
N THR A 68 -5.12 -9.52 -2.92
CA THR A 68 -5.13 -8.94 -4.27
C THR A 68 -5.12 -10.01 -5.35
N LYS A 69 -4.26 -11.03 -5.21
CA LYS A 69 -4.17 -12.15 -6.16
C LYS A 69 -5.46 -12.96 -6.18
N THR A 70 -6.00 -13.25 -5.00
CA THR A 70 -7.24 -14.02 -4.85
C THR A 70 -8.42 -13.31 -5.53
N LEU A 71 -8.60 -12.01 -5.26
CA LEU A 71 -9.68 -11.21 -5.86
C LEU A 71 -9.51 -10.96 -7.36
N ALA A 72 -8.27 -11.00 -7.86
CA ALA A 72 -7.97 -10.85 -9.29
C ALA A 72 -8.31 -12.10 -10.11
N ASN A 73 -8.47 -13.27 -9.49
CA ASN A 73 -8.84 -14.51 -10.17
C ASN A 73 -10.37 -14.68 -10.22
N PRO A 74 -11.04 -14.43 -11.36
CA PRO A 74 -12.49 -14.54 -11.46
C PRO A 74 -13.02 -15.99 -11.40
N THR A 75 -12.13 -16.99 -11.46
CA THR A 75 -12.46 -18.42 -11.32
C THR A 75 -12.31 -18.93 -9.89
N ASP A 76 -11.53 -18.23 -9.06
CA ASP A 76 -11.44 -18.49 -7.63
C ASP A 76 -12.63 -17.76 -7.00
N ASN A 77 -13.79 -18.42 -6.99
CA ASN A 77 -14.88 -17.96 -6.13
C ASN A 77 -14.34 -17.98 -4.71
N VAL A 78 -14.16 -16.80 -4.11
CA VAL A 78 -13.84 -16.72 -2.70
C VAL A 78 -15.08 -17.18 -1.96
N ASP A 79 -15.04 -18.40 -1.43
CA ASP A 79 -16.17 -19.03 -0.74
C ASP A 79 -16.67 -18.19 0.46
N ASP A 80 -15.82 -17.31 1.01
CA ASP A 80 -16.16 -16.40 2.10
C ASP A 80 -15.66 -14.96 1.88
N LEU A 81 -16.35 -14.23 0.99
CA LEU A 81 -16.14 -12.80 0.75
C LEU A 81 -16.35 -11.95 2.03
N GLY A 82 -17.20 -12.40 2.96
CA GLY A 82 -17.46 -11.73 4.23
C GLY A 82 -16.23 -11.71 5.15
N SER A 83 -15.52 -12.84 5.22
CA SER A 83 -14.25 -12.95 5.94
C SER A 83 -13.15 -12.11 5.28
N VAL A 84 -13.04 -12.10 3.95
CA VAL A 84 -12.05 -11.25 3.26
C VAL A 84 -12.32 -9.77 3.51
N LYS A 85 -13.59 -9.34 3.46
CA LYS A 85 -13.97 -7.96 3.80
C LYS A 85 -13.59 -7.60 5.24
N SER A 86 -13.92 -8.46 6.19
CA SER A 86 -13.58 -8.26 7.60
C SER A 86 -12.06 -8.17 7.81
N ASP A 87 -11.30 -8.99 7.08
CA ASP A 87 -9.83 -8.94 7.12
C ASP A 87 -9.30 -7.63 6.52
N LEU A 88 -9.82 -7.16 5.38
CA LEU A 88 -9.42 -5.88 4.78
C LEU A 88 -9.70 -4.68 5.72
N GLU A 89 -10.82 -4.69 6.44
CA GLU A 89 -11.13 -3.68 7.46
C GLU A 89 -10.14 -3.75 8.64
N ALA A 90 -9.76 -4.96 9.07
CA ALA A 90 -8.75 -5.15 10.10
C ALA A 90 -7.38 -4.66 9.63
N GLN A 91 -6.98 -5.01 8.41
CA GLN A 91 -5.72 -4.57 7.80
C GLN A 91 -5.66 -3.04 7.67
N SER A 92 -6.78 -2.38 7.34
CA SER A 92 -6.84 -0.91 7.28
C SER A 92 -6.53 -0.27 8.64
N LYS A 93 -7.11 -0.82 9.72
CA LYS A 93 -6.87 -0.36 11.09
C LYS A 93 -5.44 -0.64 11.53
N GLU A 94 -4.94 -1.84 11.27
CA GLU A 94 -3.56 -2.24 11.61
C GLU A 94 -2.54 -1.37 10.87
N ALA A 95 -2.75 -1.11 9.57
CA ALA A 95 -1.89 -0.23 8.80
C ALA A 95 -1.88 1.19 9.37
N ALA A 96 -3.04 1.73 9.75
CA ALA A 96 -3.13 3.06 10.39
C ALA A 96 -2.40 3.10 11.74
N GLN A 97 -2.54 2.06 12.56
CA GLN A 97 -1.84 1.94 13.85
C GLN A 97 -0.32 1.86 13.67
N LEU A 98 0.17 1.06 12.71
CA LEU A 98 1.58 0.95 12.41
C LEU A 98 2.13 2.27 11.85
N LEU A 99 1.45 2.91 10.91
CA LEU A 99 1.83 4.22 10.39
C LEU A 99 1.90 5.28 11.49
N GLY A 100 1.04 5.20 12.50
CA GLY A 100 1.10 6.06 13.70
C GLY A 100 2.41 5.94 14.49
N LYS A 101 3.08 4.78 14.45
CA LYS A 101 4.38 4.53 15.12
C LYS A 101 5.57 4.94 14.26
N SER A 102 5.37 5.23 12.97
CA SER A 102 6.45 5.43 11.99
C SER A 102 7.40 6.57 12.38
N SER A 103 6.88 7.66 12.93
CA SER A 103 7.66 8.83 13.36
C SER A 103 8.62 8.51 14.51
N ASP A 104 8.13 7.78 15.50
CA ASP A 104 8.91 7.41 16.69
C ASP A 104 10.02 6.43 16.31
N VAL A 105 9.67 5.36 15.57
CA VAL A 105 10.65 4.38 15.08
C VAL A 105 11.69 5.04 14.16
N LEU A 106 11.29 6.01 13.32
CA LEU A 106 12.23 6.77 12.50
C LEU A 106 13.18 7.62 13.34
N THR A 107 12.70 8.19 14.43
CA THR A 107 13.50 9.00 15.36
C THR A 107 14.51 8.13 16.10
N GLU A 108 14.10 6.96 16.58
CA GLU A 108 14.99 5.96 17.15
C GLU A 108 16.04 5.48 16.14
N ALA A 109 15.62 5.12 14.93
CA ALA A 109 16.52 4.69 13.86
C ALA A 109 17.60 5.73 13.54
N LYS A 110 17.23 7.02 13.50
CA LYS A 110 18.17 8.12 13.28
C LYS A 110 19.23 8.24 14.37
N SER A 111 18.91 7.81 15.58
CA SER A 111 19.74 7.96 16.79
C SER A 111 20.75 6.80 16.98
N ILE A 112 20.65 5.74 16.17
CA ILE A 112 21.56 4.58 16.24
C ILE A 112 23.01 5.00 15.92
N THR A 113 23.94 4.44 16.69
CA THR A 113 25.39 4.55 16.44
C THR A 113 26.00 3.16 16.15
N PRO A 114 27.02 3.05 15.27
CA PRO A 114 27.55 4.11 14.40
C PRO A 114 26.53 4.58 13.34
N LYS A 115 26.75 5.76 12.76
CA LYS A 115 25.83 6.41 11.80
C LYS A 115 25.53 5.55 10.56
N THR A 116 26.43 4.64 10.20
CA THR A 116 26.21 3.64 9.13
C THR A 116 25.03 2.72 9.43
N ASN A 117 24.84 2.32 10.69
CA ASN A 117 23.71 1.50 11.12
C ASN A 117 22.41 2.32 11.14
N SER A 118 22.47 3.57 11.59
CA SER A 118 21.35 4.53 11.50
C SER A 118 20.85 4.68 10.06
N LEU A 119 21.74 4.83 9.08
CA LEU A 119 21.36 4.92 7.67
C LEU A 119 20.68 3.65 7.14
N LYS A 120 21.13 2.47 7.57
CA LYS A 120 20.48 1.19 7.21
C LYS A 120 19.08 1.11 7.82
N ALA A 121 18.96 1.41 9.12
CA ALA A 121 17.69 1.40 9.84
C ALA A 121 16.68 2.40 9.25
N VAL A 122 17.09 3.64 8.97
CA VAL A 122 16.24 4.66 8.34
C VAL A 122 15.71 4.20 6.98
N LYS A 123 16.56 3.57 6.16
CA LYS A 123 16.11 3.00 4.86
C LYS A 123 15.08 1.89 5.07
N ALA A 124 15.31 1.00 6.03
CA ALA A 124 14.37 -0.08 6.34
C ALA A 124 13.01 0.47 6.83
N VAL A 125 13.01 1.48 7.72
CA VAL A 125 11.79 2.17 8.17
C VAL A 125 11.04 2.81 7.00
N ASN A 126 11.75 3.44 6.06
CA ASN A 126 11.12 4.07 4.90
C ASN A 126 10.46 3.04 3.97
N GLU A 127 11.12 1.91 3.71
CA GLU A 127 10.53 0.82 2.90
C GLU A 127 9.34 0.16 3.61
N ALA A 128 9.41 -0.04 4.93
CA ALA A 128 8.28 -0.53 5.72
C ALA A 128 7.08 0.43 5.66
N THR A 129 7.33 1.73 5.80
CA THR A 129 6.30 2.77 5.68
C THR A 129 5.69 2.80 4.28
N LYS A 130 6.50 2.56 3.24
CA LYS A 130 6.01 2.43 1.87
C LYS A 130 5.10 1.21 1.70
N ALA A 131 5.46 0.06 2.29
CA ALA A 131 4.64 -1.16 2.27
C ALA A 131 3.26 -0.95 2.93
N LEU A 132 3.23 -0.24 4.06
CA LEU A 132 1.96 0.14 4.72
C LEU A 132 1.11 1.07 3.84
N ASN A 133 1.72 2.07 3.21
CA ASN A 133 1.02 3.00 2.33
C ASN A 133 0.43 2.30 1.09
N GLU A 134 1.17 1.37 0.48
CA GLU A 134 0.65 0.59 -0.64
C GLU A 134 -0.50 -0.33 -0.21
N THR A 135 -0.40 -0.93 0.98
CA THR A 135 -1.51 -1.70 1.59
C THR A 135 -2.75 -0.84 1.78
N GLN A 136 -2.63 0.35 2.38
CA GLN A 136 -3.77 1.26 2.57
C GLN A 136 -4.42 1.70 1.26
N LYS A 137 -3.61 1.92 0.20
CA LYS A 137 -4.12 2.32 -1.12
C LYS A 137 -4.85 1.18 -1.84
N ALA A 138 -4.46 -0.07 -1.62
CA ALA A 138 -5.05 -1.23 -2.28
C ALA A 138 -6.46 -1.56 -1.73
N ILE A 139 -6.66 -1.41 -0.42
CA ILE A 139 -7.89 -1.82 0.28
C ILE A 139 -9.19 -1.29 -0.33
N PRO A 140 -9.34 0.01 -0.67
CA PRO A 140 -10.58 0.50 -1.27
C PRO A 140 -10.95 -0.19 -2.58
N GLY A 141 -9.97 -0.45 -3.44
CA GLY A 141 -10.20 -1.17 -4.71
C GLY A 141 -10.56 -2.63 -4.48
N GLN A 142 -9.94 -3.29 -3.50
CA GLN A 142 -10.26 -4.66 -3.12
C GLN A 142 -11.70 -4.78 -2.55
N LEU A 143 -12.13 -3.82 -1.74
CA LEU A 143 -13.51 -3.77 -1.22
C LEU A 143 -14.53 -3.56 -2.36
N GLU A 144 -14.20 -2.75 -3.37
CA GLU A 144 -15.04 -2.58 -4.55
C GLU A 144 -15.12 -3.86 -5.39
N GLN A 145 -14.01 -4.58 -5.56
CA GLN A 145 -13.98 -5.89 -6.22
C GLN A 145 -14.89 -6.90 -5.52
N ILE A 146 -14.83 -7.00 -4.19
CA ILE A 146 -15.70 -7.86 -3.40
C ILE A 146 -17.17 -7.53 -3.65
N LYS A 147 -17.55 -6.25 -3.57
CA LYS A 147 -18.94 -5.80 -3.82
C LYS A 147 -19.44 -6.21 -5.22
N ASN A 148 -18.57 -6.12 -6.22
CA ASN A 148 -18.89 -6.50 -7.60
C ASN A 148 -19.02 -8.03 -7.76
N GLN A 149 -18.30 -8.83 -6.97
CA GLN A 149 -18.43 -10.28 -6.95
C GLN A 149 -19.70 -10.73 -6.20
N GLU A 150 -20.07 -10.08 -5.09
CA GLU A 150 -21.33 -10.33 -4.37
C GLU A 150 -22.58 -10.02 -5.20
N SER A 151 -22.44 -9.20 -6.24
CA SER A 151 -23.54 -8.77 -7.12
C SER A 151 -23.72 -9.67 -8.36
N LYS A 152 -22.90 -10.70 -8.54
CA LYS A 152 -22.99 -11.67 -9.64
C LYS A 152 -23.78 -12.91 -9.22
#